data_AF-A0A6J5DH62-F1
#
_entry.id   AF-A0A6J5DH62-F1
#
_cell.length_a   1.000
_cell.length_b   1.000
_cell.length_c   1.000
_cell.angle_alpha   90.00
_cell.angle_beta   90.00
_cell.angle_gamma   90.00
#
_symmetry.space_group_name_H-M   'P 1'
#
loop_
_entity.id
_entity.type
_entity.pdbx_description
1 polymer ?
#
loop_
_entity_poly.entity_id
_entity_poly.type
_entity_poly.pdbx_seq_one_letter_code
_entity_poly.pdbx_strand_id
1 'polypeptide(L)'
;MSKLYLEDIVDVNTPYPYVFVYMLEENEIFSPGQFAPFMDLAVQRDRSLRMTVFESANPVSLTLEQWNEIARVAREYRQETLENDD
;
A
#
# COMPACT_ATOMS: atom_id res chain seq x y z
N MET A 1 -1.66 6.79 -18.93
CA MET A 1 -0.55 6.33 -18.06
C MET A 1 -1.11 5.48 -16.94
N SER A 2 -0.32 4.54 -16.40
CA SER A 2 -0.73 3.76 -15.24
C SER A 2 -0.94 4.64 -14.00
N LYS A 3 -1.79 4.20 -13.09
CA LYS A 3 -2.21 4.92 -11.88
C LYS A 3 -2.08 4.01 -10.66
N LEU A 4 -1.82 4.63 -9.51
CA LEU A 4 -1.84 3.91 -8.23
C LEU A 4 -3.28 3.68 -7.78
N TYR A 5 -3.52 2.51 -7.19
CA TYR A 5 -4.70 2.26 -6.38
C TYR A 5 -4.23 1.75 -5.01
N LEU A 6 -4.81 2.30 -3.95
CA LEU A 6 -4.46 1.97 -2.57
C LEU A 6 -5.69 1.39 -1.87
N GLU A 7 -5.51 0.27 -1.20
CA GLU A 7 -6.58 -0.47 -0.53
C GLU A 7 -6.20 -0.71 0.93
N ASP A 8 -7.05 -0.29 1.86
CA ASP A 8 -6.90 -0.61 3.28
C ASP A 8 -7.40 -2.03 3.55
N ILE A 9 -6.54 -2.84 4.17
CA ILE A 9 -6.80 -4.23 4.47
C ILE A 9 -6.87 -4.42 5.97
N VAL A 10 -8.03 -4.91 6.44
CA VAL A 10 -8.24 -5.32 7.82
C VAL A 10 -8.09 -6.84 7.92
N ASP A 11 -7.02 -7.29 8.56
CA ASP A 11 -6.75 -8.71 8.80
C ASP A 11 -6.78 -8.99 10.31
N VAL A 12 -7.56 -9.98 10.72
CA VAL A 12 -7.69 -10.39 12.13
C VAL A 12 -6.40 -10.95 12.72
N ASN A 13 -5.44 -11.32 11.86
CA ASN A 13 -4.15 -11.88 12.27
C ASN A 13 -3.05 -10.82 12.43
N THR A 14 -3.29 -9.58 12.01
CA THR A 14 -2.33 -8.48 12.16
C THR A 14 -2.76 -7.56 13.32
N PRO A 15 -1.80 -6.96 14.04
CA PRO A 15 -2.12 -6.04 15.13
C PRO A 15 -2.78 -4.74 14.63
N TYR A 16 -2.50 -4.35 13.39
CA TYR A 16 -3.04 -3.16 12.74
C TYR A 16 -3.48 -3.51 11.32
N PRO A 17 -4.45 -2.80 10.73
CA PRO A 17 -4.73 -2.84 9.29
C PRO A 17 -3.47 -2.53 8.49
N TYR A 18 -3.37 -2.90 7.22
CA TYR A 18 -2.24 -2.55 6.35
C TYR A 18 -2.74 -2.05 5.00
N VAL A 19 -1.90 -1.35 4.23
CA VAL A 19 -2.28 -0.79 2.93
C VAL A 19 -1.63 -1.60 1.83
N PHE A 20 -2.44 -2.09 0.89
CA PHE A 20 -1.94 -2.63 -0.37
C PHE A 20 -1.87 -1.55 -1.45
N VAL A 21 -0.79 -1.59 -2.23
CA VAL A 21 -0.54 -0.67 -3.33
C VAL A 21 -0.54 -1.46 -4.63
N TYR A 22 -1.42 -1.07 -5.54
CA TYR A 22 -1.60 -1.66 -6.86
C TYR A 22 -1.19 -0.66 -7.95
N MET A 23 -0.72 -1.21 -9.06
CA MET A 23 -0.53 -0.47 -10.29
C MET A 23 -1.62 -0.88 -11.27
N LEU A 24 -2.45 0.08 -11.68
CA LEU A 24 -3.52 -0.12 -12.65
C LEU A 24 -3.17 0.60 -13.94
N GLU A 25 -3.47 0.00 -15.09
CA GLU A 25 -3.44 0.71 -16.36
C GLU A 25 -4.57 1.76 -16.43
N GLU A 26 -4.42 2.73 -17.34
CA GLU A 26 -5.29 3.92 -17.41
C GLU A 26 -6.79 3.58 -17.46
N ASN A 27 -7.13 2.51 -18.20
CA ASN A 27 -8.49 2.06 -18.43
C ASN A 27 -8.95 0.94 -17.49
N GLU A 28 -8.10 0.52 -16.56
CA GLU A 28 -8.46 -0.52 -15.59
C GLU A 28 -9.26 0.07 -14.44
N ILE A 29 -10.28 -0.68 -14.04
CA ILE A 29 -11.10 -0.43 -12.85
C ILE A 29 -10.75 -1.52 -11.86
N PHE A 30 -10.40 -1.11 -10.64
CA PHE A 30 -10.05 -2.05 -9.59
C PHE A 30 -11.19 -3.03 -9.34
N SER A 31 -10.86 -4.32 -9.28
CA SER A 31 -11.76 -5.39 -8.90
C SER A 31 -11.02 -6.33 -7.93
N PRO A 32 -11.57 -6.60 -6.74
CA PRO A 32 -10.93 -7.47 -5.75
C PRO A 32 -10.57 -8.84 -6.34
N GLY A 33 -9.32 -9.27 -6.14
CA GLY A 33 -8.82 -10.57 -6.61
C GLY A 33 -8.43 -10.64 -8.09
N GLN A 34 -8.66 -9.59 -8.88
CA GLN A 34 -8.21 -9.51 -10.27
C GLN A 34 -6.79 -8.96 -10.41
N PHE A 35 -6.37 -8.13 -9.47
CA PHE A 35 -5.08 -7.46 -9.47
C PHE A 35 -4.24 -7.97 -8.29
N ALA A 36 -2.94 -8.09 -8.50
CA ALA A 36 -1.98 -8.38 -7.44
C ALA A 36 -1.35 -7.06 -6.98
N PRO A 37 -1.26 -6.81 -5.65
CA PRO A 37 -0.51 -5.67 -5.17
C PRO A 37 0.97 -5.87 -5.48
N PHE A 38 1.69 -4.78 -5.75
CA PHE A 38 3.15 -4.85 -5.90
C PHE A 38 3.87 -4.46 -4.61
N MET A 39 3.17 -3.82 -3.67
CA MET A 39 3.72 -3.39 -2.40
C MET A 39 2.67 -3.41 -1.30
N ASP A 40 3.12 -3.62 -0.06
CA ASP A 40 2.35 -3.32 1.14
C ASP A 40 3.03 -2.28 2.04
N LEU A 41 2.23 -1.62 2.87
CA LEU A 41 2.64 -0.72 3.93
C LEU A 41 1.97 -1.16 5.23
N ALA A 42 2.75 -1.50 6.27
CA ALA A 42 2.21 -2.01 7.52
C ALA A 42 2.93 -1.42 8.73
N VAL A 43 2.19 -0.98 9.74
CA VAL A 43 2.75 -0.66 11.06
C VAL A 43 2.96 -1.95 11.85
N GLN A 44 4.14 -2.09 12.43
CA GLN A 44 4.52 -3.23 13.25
C GLN A 44 4.23 -2.93 14.73
N ARG A 45 4.23 -3.97 15.59
CA ARG A 45 4.03 -3.82 17.05
C ARG A 45 5.05 -2.89 17.72
N ASP A 46 6.25 -2.78 17.17
CA ASP A 46 7.30 -1.87 17.64
C ASP A 46 7.12 -0.43 17.11
N ARG A 47 5.97 -0.12 16.51
CA ARG A 47 5.62 1.18 15.91
C ARG A 47 6.52 1.59 14.74
N SER A 48 7.29 0.64 14.18
CA SER A 48 8.03 0.83 12.92
C SER A 48 7.10 0.65 11.71
N LEU A 49 7.40 1.38 10.64
CA LEU A 49 6.75 1.20 9.34
C LEU A 49 7.52 0.16 8.54
N ARG A 50 6.83 -0.91 8.13
CA ARG A 50 7.34 -1.91 7.20
C ARG A 50 6.78 -1.62 5.81
N MET A 51 7.66 -1.69 4.81
CA MET A 51 7.28 -1.68 3.40
C MET A 51 7.76 -2.97 2.78
N THR A 52 6.86 -3.77 2.22
CA THR A 52 7.22 -4.99 1.48
C THR A 52 7.01 -4.75 0.00
N VAL A 53 8.02 -5.00 -0.82
CA VAL A 53 7.87 -5.04 -2.28
C VAL A 53 7.73 -6.50 -2.68
N PHE A 54 6.62 -6.83 -3.34
CA PHE A 54 6.34 -8.19 -3.76
C PHE A 54 7.06 -8.53 -5.07
N GLU A 55 7.40 -9.81 -5.21
CA GLU A 55 7.90 -10.32 -6.47
C GLU A 55 6.82 -10.20 -7.55
N SER A 56 7.20 -9.73 -8.73
CA SER A 56 6.32 -9.60 -9.88
C SER A 56 7.00 -10.12 -11.13
N ALA A 57 6.23 -10.79 -11.99
CA ALA A 57 6.70 -11.22 -13.31
C ALA A 57 7.04 -10.04 -14.23
N ASN A 58 6.40 -8.88 -13.99
CA ASN A 58 6.60 -7.66 -14.75
C ASN A 58 7.17 -6.55 -13.84
N PRO A 59 8.22 -5.84 -14.26
CA PRO A 59 8.72 -4.70 -13.50
C PRO A 59 7.66 -3.61 -13.33
N VAL A 60 7.52 -3.07 -12.12
CA VAL A 60 6.68 -1.90 -11.86
C VAL A 60 7.53 -0.65 -11.98
N SER A 61 7.15 0.25 -12.87
CA SER A 61 7.81 1.54 -13.05
C SER A 61 6.97 2.64 -12.40
N LEU A 62 7.61 3.43 -11.54
CA LEU A 62 6.98 4.55 -10.86
C LEU A 62 7.47 5.88 -11.42
N THR A 63 6.56 6.83 -11.60
CA THR A 63 6.94 8.23 -11.73
C THR A 63 7.33 8.81 -10.37
N LEU A 64 8.02 9.95 -10.37
CA LEU A 64 8.35 10.65 -9.12
C LEU A 64 7.09 11.03 -8.34
N GLU A 65 6.02 11.42 -9.04
CA GLU A 65 4.72 11.76 -8.44
C GLU A 65 4.09 10.55 -7.74
N GLN A 66 4.10 9.38 -8.39
CA GLN A 66 3.58 8.14 -7.81
C GLN A 66 4.39 7.72 -6.58
N TRP A 67 5.72 7.81 -6.63
CA TRP A 67 6.56 7.52 -5.47
C TRP A 67 6.29 8.46 -4.29
N ASN A 68 6.16 9.77 -4.57
CA ASN A 68 5.85 10.76 -3.54
C ASN A 68 4.48 10.51 -2.91
N GLU A 69 3.50 10.06 -3.68
CA GLU A 69 2.17 9.71 -3.18
C GLU A 69 2.21 8.50 -2.24
N ILE A 70 2.94 7.43 -2.61
CA ILE A 70 3.15 6.27 -1.72
C ILE A 70 3.80 6.72 -0.41
N ALA A 71 4.84 7.55 -0.49
CA ALA A 71 5.53 8.06 0.70
C ALA A 71 4.65 8.96 1.58
N ARG A 72 3.74 9.74 0.97
CA ARG A 72 2.74 10.55 1.69
C ARG A 72 1.77 9.64 2.44
N VAL A 73 1.17 8.66 1.76
CA VAL A 73 0.24 7.71 2.36
C VAL A 73 0.91 6.91 3.47
N ALA A 74 2.12 6.42 3.27
CA ALA A 74 2.84 5.66 4.28
C ALA A 74 3.07 6.46 5.58
N ARG A 75 3.28 7.78 5.46
CA ARG A 75 3.39 8.68 6.61
C ARG A 75 2.05 8.86 7.32
N GLU A 76 0.99 9.16 6.57
CA GLU A 76 -0.37 9.38 7.09
C GLU A 76 -0.91 8.13 7.77
N TYR A 77 -0.87 6.98 7.08
CA TYR A 77 -1.29 5.69 7.63
C TYR A 77 -0.53 5.34 8.92
N ARG A 78 0.78 5.60 8.99
CA ARG A 78 1.54 5.40 10.23
C ARG A 78 1.04 6.31 11.35
N GLN A 79 0.79 7.59 11.06
CA GLN A 79 0.31 8.54 12.07
C GLN A 79 -1.07 8.13 12.59
N GLU A 80 -2.02 7.88 11.68
CA GLU A 80 -3.39 7.47 12.01
C GLU A 80 -3.42 6.16 12.80
N THR A 81 -2.61 5.17 12.42
CA THR A 81 -2.56 3.88 13.11
C THR A 81 -2.06 4.02 14.55
N LEU A 82 -1.10 4.91 14.80
CA LEU A 82 -0.55 5.13 16.15
C LEU A 82 -1.44 6.03 17.01
N GLU A 83 -2.13 7.01 16.42
CA GLU A 83 -3.08 7.87 17.13
C GLU A 83 -4.32 7.10 17.58
N ASN A 84 -4.73 6.06 16.84
CA ASN A 84 -5.87 5.21 17.19
C ASN A 84 -5.52 4.07 18.18
N ASP A 85 -4.24 3.88 18.51
CA ASP A 85 -3.75 2.83 19.41
C ASP A 85 -3.45 3.33 20.84
N ASP A 86 -3.42 4.66 21.06
CA ASP A 86 -3.29 5.31 22.38
C ASP A 86 -4.69 5.53 23.03
#